data_AF-A0A352K0Z3-F1
#
_entry.id   AF-A0A352K0Z3-F1
#
_cell.length_a   1.000
_cell.length_b   1.000
_cell.length_c   1.000
_cell.angle_alpha   90.00
_cell.angle_beta   90.00
_cell.angle_gamma   90.00
#
_symmetry.space_group_name_H-M   'P 1'
#
loop_
_entity.id
_entity.type
_entity.pdbx_description
1 polymer ?
#
loop_
_entity_poly.entity_id
_entity_poly.type
_entity_poly.pdbx_seq_one_letter_code
_entity_poly.pdbx_strand_id
1 'polypeptide(L)'
;PSLSMQVLHALLDAAEPADRLLEAALDSHAARVVVKRPLKAEYLGGKVPSSQVKGKTVRFDLYPKRKLSESDCGPHHEVAFS
;
A
#
# COMPACT_ATOMS: atom_id res chain seq x y z
N PRO A 1 -11.89 -2.36 17.75
CA PRO A 1 -11.83 -3.24 16.55
C PRO A 1 -12.99 -4.24 16.62
N SER A 2 -13.66 -4.56 15.51
CA SER A 2 -14.68 -5.61 15.48
C SER A 2 -14.07 -6.96 15.86
N LEU A 3 -14.90 -7.92 16.28
CA LEU A 3 -14.45 -9.29 16.58
C LEU A 3 -13.71 -9.90 15.38
N SER A 4 -14.21 -9.66 14.16
CA SER A 4 -13.56 -10.12 12.92
C SER A 4 -12.12 -9.63 12.77
N MET A 5 -11.84 -8.35 13.08
CA MET A 5 -10.48 -7.81 13.01
C MET A 5 -9.57 -8.33 14.13
N GLN A 6 -10.13 -8.62 15.31
CA GLN A 6 -9.36 -9.20 16.42
C GLN A 6 -8.90 -10.62 16.08
N VAL A 7 -9.79 -11.44 15.49
CA VAL A 7 -9.46 -12.79 15.04
C VAL A 7 -8.40 -12.75 13.94
N LEU A 8 -8.55 -11.87 12.95
CA LEU A 8 -7.55 -11.74 11.88
C LEU A 8 -6.16 -11.37 12.44
N HIS A 9 -6.10 -10.42 13.37
CA HIS A 9 -4.84 -10.02 14.01
C HIS A 9 -4.20 -11.13 14.84
N ALA A 10 -5.01 -12.01 15.45
CA ALA A 10 -4.50 -13.14 16.23
C ALA A 10 -3.91 -14.26 15.35
N LEU A 11 -4.32 -14.35 14.09
CA LEU A 11 -3.85 -15.36 13.12
C LEU A 11 -2.68 -14.88 12.27
N LEU A 12 -2.38 -13.57 12.27
CA LEU A 12 -1.25 -13.02 11.53
C LEU A 12 0.04 -13.23 12.33
N ASP A 13 0.93 -14.08 11.82
CA ASP A 13 2.31 -14.14 12.30
C ASP A 13 3.05 -12.84 11.98
N ALA A 14 4.07 -12.50 12.77
CA ALA A 14 4.77 -11.21 12.74
C ALA A 14 5.07 -10.75 11.30
N ALA A 15 4.56 -9.57 10.94
CA ALA A 15 4.67 -9.05 9.59
C ALA A 15 6.13 -8.87 9.19
N GLU A 16 6.48 -9.32 7.98
CA GLU A 16 7.70 -8.92 7.28
C GLU A 16 7.92 -7.40 7.40
N PRO A 17 9.16 -6.92 7.53
CA PRO A 17 9.43 -5.51 7.76
C PRO A 17 8.84 -4.68 6.62
N ALA A 18 7.76 -3.96 6.93
CA ALA A 18 6.95 -3.22 5.97
C ALA A 18 7.76 -2.17 5.17
N ASP A 19 8.92 -1.77 5.71
CA ASP A 19 9.86 -0.87 5.04
C ASP A 19 10.49 -1.52 3.79
N ARG A 20 10.83 -2.81 3.85
CA ARG A 20 11.36 -3.55 2.69
C ARG A 20 10.33 -3.68 1.58
N LEU A 21 9.05 -3.83 1.94
CA LEU A 21 7.96 -3.86 0.98
C LEU A 21 7.83 -2.52 0.25
N LEU A 22 7.98 -1.40 0.97
CA LEU A 22 7.95 -0.07 0.36
C LEU A 22 9.13 0.10 -0.59
N GLU A 23 10.34 -0.31 -0.21
CA GLU A 23 11.51 -0.24 -1.09
C GLU A 23 11.32 -1.07 -2.35
N ALA A 24 10.91 -2.33 -2.23
CA ALA A 24 10.63 -3.19 -3.39
C ALA A 24 9.55 -2.60 -4.31
N ALA A 25 8.47 -2.02 -3.74
CA ALA A 25 7.44 -1.35 -4.52
C ALA A 25 7.98 -0.10 -5.22
N LEU A 26 8.83 0.67 -4.53
CA LEU A 26 9.52 1.84 -5.08
C LEU A 26 10.67 1.49 -6.02
N ASP A 27 11.09 0.24 -6.15
CA ASP A 27 12.05 -0.19 -7.17
C ASP A 27 11.34 -0.83 -8.37
N SER A 28 10.10 -1.26 -8.20
CA SER A 28 9.25 -1.77 -9.27
C SER A 28 8.99 -0.73 -10.39
N HIS A 29 8.52 -1.21 -11.54
CA HIS A 29 8.13 -0.37 -12.68
C HIS A 29 6.74 0.29 -12.53
N ALA A 30 6.14 0.22 -11.34
CA ALA A 30 4.85 0.82 -11.06
C ALA A 30 4.88 2.34 -11.30
N ALA A 31 3.86 2.85 -11.99
CA ALA A 31 3.75 4.29 -12.23
C ALA A 31 3.60 5.08 -10.93
N ARG A 32 2.92 4.49 -9.92
CA ARG A 32 2.69 5.07 -8.60
C ARG A 32 2.58 3.97 -7.56
N VAL A 33 3.10 4.23 -6.36
CA VAL A 33 2.92 3.40 -5.17
C VAL A 33 2.02 4.14 -4.19
N VAL A 34 1.04 3.45 -3.61
CA VAL A 34 0.09 4.03 -2.65
C VAL A 34 0.09 3.18 -1.39
N VAL A 35 0.31 3.82 -0.24
CA VAL A 35 0.38 3.14 1.06
C VAL A 35 -0.80 3.57 1.93
N LYS A 36 -1.64 2.62 2.35
CA LYS A 36 -2.71 2.88 3.33
C LYS A 36 -2.12 2.97 4.73
N ARG A 37 -2.42 4.04 5.46
CA ARG A 37 -1.93 4.29 6.83
C ARG A 37 -3.04 4.79 7.74
N PRO A 38 -3.00 4.50 9.06
CA PRO A 38 -3.80 5.24 10.03
C PRO A 38 -3.45 6.73 10.00
N LEU A 39 -4.42 7.61 10.27
CA LEU A 39 -4.24 9.05 10.12
C LEU A 39 -3.07 9.63 10.94
N LYS A 40 -2.81 9.07 12.12
CA LYS A 40 -1.76 9.52 13.07
C LYS A 40 -0.47 8.69 13.01
N ALA A 41 -0.38 7.69 12.15
CA ALA A 41 0.82 6.86 12.08
C ALA A 41 1.96 7.65 11.41
N GLU A 42 3.21 7.34 11.75
CA GLU A 42 4.38 7.87 11.03
C GLU A 42 4.38 7.41 9.56
N TYR A 43 5.22 8.05 8.75
CA TYR A 43 5.45 7.57 7.39
C TYR A 43 6.13 6.21 7.39
N LEU A 44 5.74 5.34 6.46
CA LEU A 44 6.34 4.02 6.33
C LEU A 44 7.82 4.16 5.92
N GLY A 45 8.73 3.49 6.65
CA GLY A 45 10.18 3.63 6.47
C GLY A 45 10.72 5.05 6.62
N GLY A 46 10.00 5.96 7.28
CA GLY A 46 10.37 7.38 7.38
C GLY A 46 10.39 8.15 6.05
N LYS A 47 9.92 7.54 4.95
CA LYS A 47 9.93 8.18 3.63
C LYS A 47 8.71 9.11 3.49
N VAL A 48 8.95 10.39 3.23
CA VAL A 48 7.87 11.38 3.07
C VAL A 48 7.20 11.19 1.69
N PRO A 49 5.86 11.02 1.61
CA PRO A 49 5.16 10.91 0.34
C PRO A 49 5.08 12.26 -0.38
N SER A 50 4.99 12.25 -1.71
CA SER A 50 4.82 13.48 -2.51
C SER A 50 3.46 14.15 -2.27
N SER A 51 2.43 13.34 -2.00
CA SER A 51 1.10 13.85 -1.66
C SER A 51 0.34 12.83 -0.80
N GLN A 52 -0.76 13.27 -0.21
CA GLN A 52 -1.58 12.43 0.65
C GLN A 52 -3.06 12.64 0.38
N VAL A 53 -3.83 11.55 0.40
CA VAL A 53 -5.30 11.60 0.42
C VAL A 53 -5.76 11.24 1.82
N LYS A 54 -6.30 12.21 2.55
CA LYS A 54 -6.76 12.03 3.93
C LYS A 54 -8.24 11.65 3.95
N GLY A 55 -8.55 10.48 4.49
CA GLY A 55 -9.91 10.09 4.89
C GLY A 55 -10.17 10.42 6.35
N LYS A 56 -11.26 9.90 6.92
CA LYS A 56 -11.68 10.17 8.31
C LYS A 56 -10.75 9.53 9.35
N THR A 57 -10.38 8.26 9.15
CA THR A 57 -9.57 7.46 10.09
C THR A 57 -8.28 6.94 9.49
N VAL A 58 -8.21 6.94 8.15
CA VAL A 58 -7.08 6.46 7.36
C VAL A 58 -6.65 7.56 6.40
N ARG A 59 -5.39 7.50 5.99
CA ARG A 59 -4.86 8.29 4.89
C ARG A 59 -4.15 7.35 3.90
N PHE A 60 -3.99 7.84 2.69
CA PHE A 60 -3.20 7.20 1.66
C PHE A 60 -2.00 8.09 1.36
N ASP A 61 -0.81 7.54 1.50
CA ASP A 61 0.46 8.18 1.20
C ASP A 61 0.83 7.82 -0.26
N LEU A 62 1.01 8.83 -1.13
CA LEU A 62 1.21 8.64 -2.56
C LEU A 62 2.67 8.92 -2.96
N TYR A 63 3.26 7.96 -3.67
CA TYR A 63 4.62 8.03 -4.24
C TYR A 63 4.53 7.87 -5.77
N PRO A 64 4.24 8.95 -6.52
CA PRO A 64 4.21 8.91 -7.98
C PRO A 64 5.62 8.92 -8.56
N LYS A 65 5.86 8.05 -9.57
CA LYS A 65 7.12 8.03 -10.34
C LYS A 65 6.97 8.59 -11.74
N ARG A 66 5.85 8.26 -12.41
CA ARG A 66 5.54 8.70 -13.77
C ARG A 66 4.04 8.79 -14.01
N LYS A 67 3.66 9.33 -15.16
CA LYS A 67 2.27 9.27 -15.63
C LYS A 67 1.89 7.82 -15.94
N LEU A 68 0.63 7.48 -15.70
CA LEU A 68 0.07 6.22 -16.18
C LEU A 68 0.02 6.26 -17.70
N SER A 69 0.51 5.22 -18.35
CA SER A 69 0.39 5.00 -19.79
C SER A 69 -0.58 3.87 -20.08
N GLU A 70 -1.04 3.75 -21.33
CA GLU A 70 -1.92 2.66 -21.76
C GLU A 70 -1.33 1.27 -21.48
N SER A 71 0.00 1.14 -21.53
CA SER A 71 0.73 -0.08 -21.18
C SER A 71 0.63 -0.50 -19.70
N ASP A 72 0.25 0.42 -18.80
CA ASP A 72 0.02 0.10 -17.37
C ASP A 72 -1.39 -0.45 -17.12
N CYS A 73 -2.31 -0.19 -18.04
CA CYS A 73 -3.67 -0.71 -18.02
C CYS A 73 -3.65 -2.10 -18.71
N GLY A 74 -2.95 -3.05 -18.11
CA GLY A 74 -3.01 -4.44 -18.56
C GLY A 74 -4.45 -4.95 -18.49
N PRO A 75 -4.86 -5.88 -19.38
CA PRO A 75 -6.15 -6.52 -19.23
C PRO A 75 -6.17 -7.12 -17.82
N HIS A 76 -7.22 -6.86 -17.04
CA HIS A 76 -7.42 -7.52 -15.76
C HIS A 76 -7.54 -9.02 -16.06
N HIS A 77 -6.41 -9.74 -16.05
CA HIS A 77 -6.40 -11.18 -16.22
C HIS A 77 -7.20 -11.73 -15.05
N GLU A 78 -8.37 -12.25 -15.38
CA GLU A 78 -9.21 -13.06 -14.52
C GLU A 78 -8.31 -14.14 -13.95
N VAL A 79 -7.84 -13.93 -12.71
CA VAL A 79 -7.09 -14.95 -11.99
C VAL A 79 -8.13 -16.01 -11.65
N ALA A 80 -8.29 -16.95 -12.57
CA ALA A 80 -8.92 -18.22 -12.30
C ALA A 80 -8.02 -18.90 -11.24
N PHE A 81 -8.33 -18.65 -9.97
CA PHE A 81 -7.83 -19.46 -8.87
C PHE A 81 -8.26 -20.90 -9.15
N SER A 82 -7.29 -21.71 -9.59
CA SER A 82 -7.40 -23.17 -9.68
C SER A 82 -6.96 -23.80 -8.37
#